data_AF-A0A8C7ZX35-F1
#
_entry.id   AF-A0A8C7ZX35-F1
#
_cell.length_a   1.000
_cell.length_b   1.000
_cell.length_c   1.000
_cell.angle_alpha   90.00
_cell.angle_beta   90.00
_cell.angle_gamma   90.00
#
_symmetry.space_group_name_H-M   'P 1'
#
loop_
_entity.id
_entity.type
_entity.pdbx_description
1 polymer ?
#
loop_
_entity_poly.entity_id
_entity_poly.type
_entity_poly.pdbx_seq_one_letter_code
_entity_poly.pdbx_strand_id
1 'polypeptide(L)'
;MAPQGRKSSVNAAELLTRRSRGIRDAGTSYRHCLNVLRGVLLQENRNFQKIWSKTSKSTITYESGKVYFENYQNCYSCIQAEPHSLYKMPKRSKHEKIQDALLCQSPLDTTLPSASDHTPSLLALTANNWLYRISANTGKELQRVYLSPRFQFRYLGWDVSQETFYIKSLQKKETPLERQAGISQSTVMHLAVFHVFPLQIVGILEINKKVFGSGVTDVVLSQGVLAVSHSNKSVKLYSFEHIIQKKLTLGQQSALLEGKTVGDAPFGIPVNIQIPDCPPVLFEVSCSNNGVQIGGFPWHYIYTPPHKTHRGTHHICSLQDHSMPTPEVTVTSSGRTVKRRFHQLDDDPGQEAFRVVEYEDELDLLAVVMTDGVEEEGRAHVLLHDNQTGRLLRKIDLVESWDETYQHQLFFDKDTIVHIEQKNSNFCCHVYKLRTISK
;
A
#
# COMPACT_ATOMS: atom_id res chain seq x y z
N MET A 1 -25.06 -41.67 -3.73
CA MET A 1 -24.01 -41.55 -2.70
C MET A 1 -22.68 -41.40 -3.41
N ALA A 2 -22.17 -40.18 -3.53
CA ALA A 2 -20.85 -39.93 -4.10
C ALA A 2 -19.78 -40.21 -3.04
N PRO A 3 -18.62 -40.80 -3.40
CA PRO A 3 -17.58 -41.11 -2.44
C PRO A 3 -16.97 -39.79 -1.93
N GLN A 4 -16.97 -39.61 -0.61
CA GLN A 4 -16.20 -38.57 0.06
C GLN A 4 -14.72 -38.76 -0.31
N GLY A 5 -14.19 -37.87 -1.13
CA GLY A 5 -12.74 -37.78 -1.35
C GLY A 5 -12.06 -37.50 -0.02
N ARG A 6 -11.32 -38.48 0.52
CA ARG A 6 -10.40 -38.27 1.64
C ARG A 6 -9.41 -37.18 1.23
N LYS A 7 -9.59 -35.96 1.74
CA LYS A 7 -8.56 -34.92 1.69
C LYS A 7 -7.40 -35.38 2.58
N SER A 8 -6.33 -35.86 1.95
CA SER A 8 -5.03 -36.03 2.59
C SER A 8 -4.56 -34.66 3.09
N SER A 9 -4.55 -34.46 4.40
CA SER A 9 -3.79 -33.37 5.00
C SER A 9 -2.31 -33.73 4.83
N VAL A 10 -1.64 -33.11 3.87
CA VAL A 10 -0.22 -33.36 3.61
C VAL A 10 0.56 -32.92 4.86
N ASN A 11 1.21 -33.87 5.53
CA ASN A 11 1.99 -33.62 6.74
C ASN A 11 3.21 -32.74 6.38
N ALA A 12 3.57 -31.78 7.23
CA ALA A 12 4.77 -30.95 7.07
C ALA A 12 6.05 -31.78 6.83
N ALA A 13 6.17 -32.97 7.45
CA ALA A 13 7.27 -33.90 7.21
C ALA A 13 7.30 -34.45 5.77
N GLU A 14 6.14 -34.68 5.16
CA GLU A 14 6.04 -35.13 3.76
C GLU A 14 6.46 -34.01 2.82
N LEU A 15 6.06 -32.76 3.09
CA LEU A 15 6.49 -31.59 2.33
C LEU A 15 8.00 -31.33 2.44
N LEU A 16 8.59 -31.49 3.63
CA LEU A 16 10.04 -31.40 3.85
C LEU A 16 10.80 -32.49 3.07
N THR A 17 10.24 -33.71 3.01
CA THR A 17 10.80 -34.83 2.22
C THR A 17 10.72 -34.56 0.71
N ARG A 18 9.68 -33.87 0.23
CA ARG A 18 9.59 -33.45 -1.18
C ARG A 18 10.61 -32.36 -1.50
N ARG A 19 10.84 -31.41 -0.59
CA ARG A 19 11.89 -30.38 -0.73
C ARG A 19 13.29 -30.99 -0.84
N SER A 20 13.62 -31.98 -0.02
CA SER A 20 14.95 -32.62 -0.03
C SER A 20 15.25 -33.41 -1.30
N ARG A 21 14.22 -33.81 -2.07
CA ARG A 21 14.36 -34.52 -3.34
C ARG A 21 14.69 -33.61 -4.53
N GLY A 22 14.77 -32.29 -4.32
CA GLY A 22 15.12 -31.30 -5.33
C GLY A 22 13.93 -30.90 -6.20
N ILE A 23 13.50 -29.65 -6.07
CA ILE A 23 12.49 -29.02 -6.94
C ILE A 23 13.25 -28.09 -7.90
N ARG A 24 13.01 -28.22 -9.21
CA ARG A 24 13.76 -27.49 -10.25
C ARG A 24 13.33 -26.03 -10.43
N ASP A 25 12.14 -25.66 -9.97
CA ASP A 25 11.55 -24.33 -10.13
C ASP A 25 11.47 -23.58 -8.79
N ALA A 26 11.98 -22.35 -8.77
CA ALA A 26 12.04 -21.51 -7.57
C ALA A 26 10.66 -21.18 -7.02
N GLY A 27 9.68 -20.89 -7.89
CA GLY A 27 8.30 -20.57 -7.47
C GLY A 27 7.60 -21.77 -6.83
N THR A 28 7.82 -22.97 -7.37
CA THR A 28 7.29 -24.21 -6.79
C THR A 28 7.95 -24.53 -5.45
N SER A 29 9.26 -24.34 -5.33
CA SER A 29 9.96 -24.50 -4.05
C SER A 29 9.47 -23.50 -3.00
N TYR A 30 9.22 -22.25 -3.40
CA TYR A 30 8.69 -21.21 -2.52
C TYR A 30 7.32 -21.59 -1.94
N ARG A 31 6.38 -21.98 -2.82
CA ARG A 31 5.05 -22.47 -2.41
C ARG A 31 5.12 -23.69 -1.49
N HIS A 32 6.06 -24.61 -1.72
CA HIS A 32 6.24 -25.75 -0.80
C HIS A 32 6.72 -25.30 0.58
N CYS A 33 7.68 -24.37 0.66
CA CYS A 33 8.13 -23.80 1.93
C CYS A 33 6.99 -23.10 2.68
N LEU A 34 6.16 -22.33 1.98
CA LEU A 34 5.00 -21.65 2.57
C LEU A 34 3.94 -22.65 3.07
N ASN A 35 3.69 -23.73 2.33
CA ASN A 35 2.81 -24.80 2.80
C ASN A 35 3.32 -25.50 4.06
N VAL A 36 4.65 -25.71 4.17
CA VAL A 36 5.26 -26.22 5.41
C VAL A 36 5.03 -25.23 6.55
N LEU A 37 5.30 -23.95 6.31
CA LEU A 37 5.14 -22.90 7.30
C LEU A 37 3.69 -22.79 7.79
N ARG A 38 2.72 -22.79 6.86
CA ARG A 38 1.29 -22.85 7.16
C ARG A 38 0.95 -24.05 8.05
N GLY A 39 1.47 -25.23 7.70
CA GLY A 39 1.28 -26.44 8.50
C GLY A 39 1.85 -26.33 9.91
N VAL A 40 3.03 -25.71 10.08
CA VAL A 40 3.65 -25.46 11.39
C VAL A 40 2.85 -24.42 12.19
N LEU A 41 2.39 -23.35 11.53
CA LEU A 41 1.62 -22.28 12.15
C LEU A 41 0.30 -22.79 12.74
N LEU A 42 -0.33 -23.77 12.11
CA LEU A 42 -1.61 -24.34 12.55
C LEU A 42 -1.46 -25.46 13.59
N GLN A 43 -0.25 -25.78 14.05
CA GLN A 43 -0.07 -26.78 15.11
C GLN A 43 -0.59 -26.28 16.46
N GLU A 44 -1.28 -27.15 17.20
CA GLU A 44 -1.84 -26.85 18.53
C GLU A 44 -0.77 -26.53 19.58
N ASN A 45 0.45 -27.07 19.43
CA ASN A 45 1.58 -26.84 20.34
C ASN A 45 2.38 -25.56 20.01
N ARG A 46 1.88 -24.72 19.11
CA ARG A 46 2.47 -23.42 18.79
C ARG A 46 1.50 -22.35 19.25
N ASN A 47 1.99 -21.20 19.72
CA ASN A 47 1.16 -20.02 19.96
C ASN A 47 1.90 -18.74 19.61
N PHE A 48 1.15 -17.71 19.21
CA PHE A 48 1.70 -16.37 19.09
C PHE A 48 1.85 -15.77 20.48
N GLN A 49 3.09 -15.41 20.82
CA GLN A 49 3.41 -14.78 22.10
C GLN A 49 3.87 -13.35 21.82
N LYS A 50 3.37 -12.40 22.63
CA LYS A 50 3.92 -11.04 22.64
C LYS A 50 5.37 -11.11 23.11
N ILE A 51 6.28 -10.68 22.25
CA ILE A 51 7.72 -10.74 22.51
C ILE A 51 8.34 -9.36 22.65
N TRP A 52 7.65 -8.32 22.17
CA TRP A 52 8.23 -6.98 22.11
C TRP A 52 7.13 -5.94 22.04
N SER A 53 7.37 -4.80 22.67
CA SER A 53 6.54 -3.61 22.49
C SER A 53 7.37 -2.33 22.59
N LYS A 54 6.90 -1.28 21.92
CA LYS A 54 7.54 0.03 22.00
C LYS A 54 6.57 1.16 21.68
N THR A 55 6.69 2.25 22.43
CA THR A 55 5.89 3.46 22.25
C THR A 55 6.63 4.54 21.47
N SER A 56 5.87 5.47 20.90
CA SER A 56 6.37 6.58 20.08
C SER A 56 5.44 7.78 20.15
N LYS A 57 6.00 8.98 20.07
CA LYS A 57 5.23 10.24 19.94
C LYS A 57 4.92 10.60 18.48
N SER A 58 5.43 9.81 17.54
CA SER A 58 5.20 9.94 16.10
C SER A 58 4.68 8.63 15.54
N THR A 59 4.03 8.71 14.38
CA THR A 59 3.53 7.54 13.65
C THR A 59 4.56 6.43 13.55
N ILE A 60 4.08 5.20 13.73
CA ILE A 60 4.85 3.97 13.56
C ILE A 60 4.35 3.32 12.27
N THR A 61 5.26 2.87 11.41
CA THR A 61 4.93 2.16 10.17
C THR A 61 5.51 0.76 10.23
N TYR A 62 4.75 -0.23 9.75
CA TYR A 62 5.25 -1.57 9.51
C TYR A 62 5.24 -1.87 8.00
N GLU A 63 6.35 -2.40 7.48
CA GLU A 63 6.45 -2.79 6.08
C GLU A 63 7.51 -3.89 5.89
N SER A 64 7.12 -5.01 5.27
CA SER A 64 7.99 -6.15 4.93
C SER A 64 8.95 -6.57 6.05
N GLY A 65 8.41 -6.94 7.21
CA GLY A 65 9.20 -7.38 8.36
C GLY A 65 10.04 -6.28 9.03
N LYS A 66 9.78 -5.00 8.77
CA LYS A 66 10.45 -3.86 9.41
C LYS A 66 9.46 -2.94 10.09
N VAL A 67 9.82 -2.44 11.27
CA VAL A 67 9.06 -1.42 12.01
C VAL A 67 9.86 -0.13 12.04
N TYR A 68 9.25 0.94 11.58
CA TYR A 68 9.83 2.27 11.48
C TYR A 68 9.26 3.21 12.53
N PHE A 69 10.15 3.93 13.21
CA PHE A 69 9.84 4.92 14.22
C PHE A 69 10.44 6.29 13.85
N GLU A 70 9.93 7.35 14.49
CA GLU A 70 10.46 8.72 14.35
C GLU A 70 10.45 9.23 12.90
N ASN A 71 9.42 8.87 12.11
CA ASN A 71 9.32 9.09 10.66
C ASN A 71 10.50 8.44 9.91
N TYR A 72 10.61 7.10 10.00
CA TYR A 72 11.63 6.28 9.33
C TYR A 72 13.08 6.44 9.80
N GLN A 73 13.35 7.28 10.78
CA GLN A 73 14.71 7.51 11.31
C GLN A 73 15.25 6.34 12.11
N ASN A 74 14.39 5.57 12.78
CA ASN A 74 14.79 4.38 13.51
C ASN A 74 14.06 3.17 12.91
N CYS A 75 14.81 2.12 12.60
CA CYS A 75 14.25 0.90 12.00
C CYS A 75 14.59 -0.31 12.86
N TYR A 76 13.60 -1.16 13.06
CA TYR A 76 13.73 -2.45 13.73
C TYR A 76 13.39 -3.56 12.74
N SER A 77 14.16 -4.64 12.72
CA SER A 77 13.79 -5.84 11.97
C SER A 77 12.99 -6.76 12.87
N CYS A 78 11.88 -7.28 12.35
CA CYS A 78 11.04 -8.30 12.99
C CYS A 78 11.25 -9.69 12.39
N ILE A 79 12.30 -9.89 11.58
CA ILE A 79 12.56 -11.18 10.92
C ILE A 79 13.07 -12.20 11.94
N GLN A 80 13.94 -11.78 12.86
CA GLN A 80 14.50 -12.62 13.92
C GLN A 80 13.46 -12.90 15.03
N ALA A 81 13.83 -13.81 15.95
CA ALA A 81 12.99 -14.22 17.07
C ALA A 81 12.58 -13.06 18.00
N GLU A 82 13.37 -11.98 18.03
CA GLU A 82 13.04 -10.73 18.74
C GLU A 82 13.39 -9.52 17.87
N PRO A 83 12.55 -8.47 17.86
CA PRO A 83 12.86 -7.25 17.14
C PRO A 83 14.16 -6.61 17.61
N HIS A 84 15.05 -6.32 16.67
CA HIS A 84 16.32 -5.66 16.96
C HIS A 84 16.52 -4.44 16.06
N SER A 85 17.28 -3.47 16.56
CA SER A 85 17.53 -2.22 15.86
C SER A 85 18.46 -2.45 14.67
N LEU A 86 17.98 -2.20 13.46
CA LEU A 86 18.81 -2.20 12.26
C LEU A 86 19.65 -0.93 12.15
N TYR A 87 19.01 0.21 12.34
CA TYR A 87 19.69 1.50 12.31
C TYR A 87 18.94 2.56 13.10
N LYS A 88 19.71 3.58 13.47
CA LYS A 88 19.23 4.86 13.97
C LYS A 88 19.95 5.96 13.21
N MET A 89 19.21 6.70 12.40
CA MET A 89 19.76 7.81 11.63
C MET A 89 20.19 8.95 12.57
N PRO A 90 21.22 9.72 12.19
CA PRO A 90 21.58 10.92 12.93
C PRO A 90 20.41 11.91 12.93
N LYS A 91 20.27 12.68 14.02
CA LYS A 91 19.24 13.71 14.13
C LYS A 91 19.42 14.72 13.00
N ARG A 92 18.40 14.87 12.16
CA ARG A 92 18.37 15.86 11.08
C ARG A 92 17.63 17.13 11.50
N SER A 93 17.85 18.20 10.75
CA SER A 93 17.11 19.45 10.96
C SER A 93 15.62 19.24 10.70
N LYS A 94 14.75 20.09 11.27
CA LYS A 94 13.30 20.05 10.98
C LYS A 94 12.98 20.22 9.49
N HIS A 95 13.90 20.84 8.73
CA HIS A 95 13.77 21.13 7.31
C HIS A 95 14.08 19.90 6.46
N GLU A 96 14.74 18.89 7.02
CA GLU A 96 15.07 17.62 6.38
C GLU A 96 14.18 16.47 6.87
N LYS A 97 13.08 16.79 7.57
CA LYS A 97 12.14 15.79 8.05
C LYS A 97 11.59 14.99 6.87
N ILE A 98 11.59 13.66 6.99
CA ILE A 98 10.92 12.75 6.05
C ILE A 98 9.41 13.00 6.13
N GLN A 99 8.82 13.35 4.99
CA GLN A 99 7.39 13.61 4.80
C GLN A 99 6.65 12.33 4.42
N ASP A 100 7.28 11.52 3.56
CA ASP A 100 6.72 10.29 3.05
C ASP A 100 7.86 9.34 2.64
N ALA A 101 7.58 8.04 2.58
CA ALA A 101 8.56 7.05 2.15
C ALA A 101 7.93 5.81 1.51
N LEU A 102 8.70 5.15 0.63
CA LEU A 102 8.36 3.84 0.07
C LEU A 102 9.54 2.87 0.26
N LEU A 103 9.27 1.63 0.67
CA LEU A 103 10.26 0.57 0.68
C LEU A 103 10.37 -0.07 -0.71
N CYS A 104 11.59 -0.12 -1.24
CA CYS A 104 11.89 -0.79 -2.48
C CYS A 104 12.94 -1.90 -2.33
N GLN A 105 12.75 -2.95 -3.10
CA GLN A 105 13.57 -4.15 -3.17
C GLN A 105 14.09 -4.32 -4.59
N SER A 106 15.34 -4.73 -4.70
CA SER A 106 15.97 -4.96 -6.00
C SER A 106 15.29 -6.12 -6.71
N PRO A 107 15.03 -6.02 -8.03
CA PRO A 107 14.58 -7.15 -8.83
C PRO A 107 15.60 -8.30 -8.77
N LEU A 108 15.09 -9.53 -8.66
CA LEU A 108 15.92 -10.74 -8.49
C LEU A 108 16.38 -11.34 -9.83
N ASP A 109 15.69 -11.01 -10.91
CA ASP A 109 15.86 -11.59 -12.25
C ASP A 109 16.81 -10.79 -13.14
N THR A 110 17.23 -9.61 -12.70
CA THR A 110 18.00 -8.66 -13.48
C THR A 110 19.28 -8.25 -12.77
N THR A 111 20.39 -8.22 -13.52
CA THR A 111 21.66 -7.67 -13.01
C THR A 111 21.63 -6.16 -13.16
N LEU A 112 21.85 -5.42 -12.07
CA LEU A 112 21.76 -3.97 -12.06
C LEU A 112 23.14 -3.33 -12.27
N PRO A 113 23.19 -2.08 -12.78
CA PRO A 113 24.45 -1.44 -13.11
C PRO A 113 25.38 -1.20 -11.91
N SER A 114 24.80 -0.92 -10.73
CA SER A 114 25.56 -0.66 -9.51
C SER A 114 25.24 -1.68 -8.42
N ALA A 115 26.26 -2.09 -7.65
CA ALA A 115 26.08 -2.93 -6.48
C ALA A 115 25.14 -2.32 -5.43
N SER A 116 25.07 -0.98 -5.34
CA SER A 116 24.14 -0.30 -4.44
C SER A 116 22.68 -0.39 -4.88
N ASP A 117 22.40 -0.67 -6.16
CA ASP A 117 21.04 -0.87 -6.67
C ASP A 117 20.49 -2.25 -6.27
N HIS A 118 21.35 -3.19 -5.90
CA HIS A 118 20.95 -4.47 -5.31
C HIS A 118 20.60 -4.38 -3.83
N THR A 119 20.85 -3.23 -3.20
CA THR A 119 20.55 -3.03 -1.78
C THR A 119 19.10 -2.61 -1.58
N PRO A 120 18.31 -3.33 -0.76
CA PRO A 120 16.97 -2.89 -0.36
C PRO A 120 17.03 -1.47 0.20
N SER A 121 16.15 -0.61 -0.28
CA SER A 121 16.26 0.83 -0.07
C SER A 121 14.93 1.43 0.35
N LEU A 122 14.99 2.44 1.21
CA LEU A 122 13.90 3.34 1.52
C LEU A 122 14.03 4.57 0.63
N LEU A 123 13.05 4.81 -0.23
CA LEU A 123 12.88 6.07 -0.94
C LEU A 123 12.22 7.05 0.02
N ALA A 124 12.95 8.07 0.50
CA ALA A 124 12.47 9.01 1.50
C ALA A 124 12.39 10.43 0.92
N LEU A 125 11.19 10.99 0.91
CA LEU A 125 10.92 12.37 0.50
C LEU A 125 11.03 13.29 1.72
N THR A 126 11.85 14.34 1.63
CA THR A 126 12.06 15.28 2.75
C THR A 126 11.34 16.62 2.53
N ALA A 127 11.13 17.35 3.63
CA ALA A 127 10.44 18.65 3.66
C ALA A 127 11.13 19.75 2.84
N ASN A 128 12.42 19.59 2.55
CA ASN A 128 13.22 20.48 1.70
C ASN A 128 13.39 19.94 0.27
N ASN A 129 12.43 19.13 -0.22
CA ASN A 129 12.37 18.65 -1.60
C ASN A 129 13.56 17.79 -2.06
N TRP A 130 14.18 17.05 -1.15
CA TRP A 130 15.11 16.00 -1.56
C TRP A 130 14.39 14.66 -1.58
N LEU A 131 14.65 13.88 -2.62
CA LEU A 131 14.41 12.46 -2.63
C LEU A 131 15.71 11.75 -2.26
N TYR A 132 15.71 11.05 -1.14
CA TYR A 132 16.83 10.20 -0.74
C TYR A 132 16.54 8.75 -1.08
N ARG A 133 17.55 8.03 -1.57
CA ARG A 133 17.59 6.57 -1.54
C ARG A 133 18.50 6.16 -0.39
N ILE A 134 17.92 5.56 0.63
CA ILE A 134 18.61 5.19 1.87
C ILE A 134 18.61 3.67 1.97
N SER A 135 19.72 3.04 2.35
CA SER A 135 19.75 1.61 2.62
C SER A 135 18.75 1.24 3.72
N ALA A 136 17.79 0.36 3.42
CA ALA A 136 16.79 -0.10 4.37
C ALA A 136 17.38 -0.98 5.49
N ASN A 137 18.63 -1.44 5.33
CA ASN A 137 19.32 -2.27 6.32
C ASN A 137 20.24 -1.46 7.23
N THR A 138 20.84 -0.37 6.72
CA THR A 138 21.89 0.37 7.46
C THR A 138 21.56 1.83 7.73
N GLY A 139 20.49 2.37 7.12
CA GLY A 139 20.14 3.78 7.23
C GLY A 139 21.13 4.74 6.55
N LYS A 140 22.09 4.20 5.79
CA LYS A 140 23.08 4.99 5.05
C LYS A 140 22.48 5.53 3.75
N GLU A 141 22.77 6.78 3.46
CA GLU A 141 22.44 7.38 2.16
C GLU A 141 23.20 6.68 1.03
N LEU A 142 22.46 6.24 0.01
CA LEU A 142 23.00 5.62 -1.19
C LEU A 142 23.01 6.60 -2.37
N GLN A 143 21.98 7.44 -2.46
CA GLN A 143 21.80 8.44 -3.50
C GLN A 143 20.85 9.53 -2.98
N ARG A 144 20.93 10.74 -3.54
CA ARG A 144 19.94 11.80 -3.33
C ARG A 144 19.71 12.59 -4.61
N VAL A 145 18.51 13.13 -4.75
CA VAL A 145 18.09 13.95 -5.91
C VAL A 145 17.33 15.15 -5.38
N TYR A 146 17.73 16.35 -5.78
CA TYR A 146 16.98 17.57 -5.48
C TYR A 146 15.84 17.70 -6.50
N LEU A 147 14.61 17.77 -6.02
CA LEU A 147 13.43 17.69 -6.90
C LEU A 147 13.09 19.03 -7.52
N SER A 148 12.94 20.09 -6.72
CA SER A 148 12.53 21.40 -7.23
C SER A 148 12.75 22.50 -6.18
N PRO A 149 13.21 23.69 -6.57
CA PRO A 149 13.16 24.88 -5.73
C PRO A 149 11.81 25.61 -5.82
N ARG A 150 10.94 25.26 -6.78
CA ARG A 150 9.76 26.06 -7.16
C ARG A 150 8.45 25.64 -6.50
N PHE A 151 8.31 24.36 -6.15
CA PHE A 151 7.08 23.80 -5.60
C PHE A 151 7.38 22.63 -4.68
N GLN A 152 6.58 22.46 -3.63
CA GLN A 152 6.83 21.50 -2.56
C GLN A 152 6.19 20.14 -2.86
N PHE A 153 7.01 19.10 -2.84
CA PHE A 153 6.60 17.71 -2.93
C PHE A 153 6.24 17.16 -1.56
N ARG A 154 5.21 16.31 -1.49
CA ARG A 154 4.75 15.79 -0.19
C ARG A 154 4.31 14.34 -0.15
N TYR A 155 3.95 13.76 -1.28
CA TYR A 155 3.42 12.39 -1.30
C TYR A 155 4.19 11.53 -2.28
N LEU A 156 4.47 10.30 -1.89
CA LEU A 156 4.99 9.23 -2.73
C LEU A 156 3.87 8.22 -3.00
N GLY A 157 3.90 7.58 -4.16
CA GLY A 157 2.97 6.50 -4.49
C GLY A 157 3.54 5.58 -5.56
N TRP A 158 3.13 4.32 -5.53
CA TRP A 158 3.46 3.35 -6.56
C TRP A 158 2.56 3.53 -7.77
N ASP A 159 3.15 3.57 -8.96
CA ASP A 159 2.44 3.34 -10.22
C ASP A 159 2.38 1.83 -10.49
N VAL A 160 3.56 1.22 -10.58
CA VAL A 160 3.76 -0.23 -10.55
C VAL A 160 4.71 -0.52 -9.39
N SER A 161 4.23 -1.31 -8.41
CA SER A 161 5.01 -1.61 -7.19
C SER A 161 6.40 -2.13 -7.54
N GLN A 162 7.42 -1.60 -6.87
CA GLN A 162 8.84 -1.94 -7.07
C GLN A 162 9.47 -1.54 -8.41
N GLU A 163 8.69 -1.07 -9.39
CA GLU A 163 9.18 -0.72 -10.74
C GLU A 163 9.14 0.79 -11.00
N THR A 164 7.95 1.40 -10.87
CA THR A 164 7.70 2.83 -11.09
C THR A 164 6.96 3.46 -9.94
N PHE A 165 7.41 4.63 -9.52
CA PHE A 165 6.76 5.43 -8.49
C PHE A 165 6.62 6.87 -8.94
N TYR A 166 5.72 7.58 -8.29
CA TYR A 166 5.52 9.00 -8.52
C TYR A 166 5.62 9.81 -7.23
N ILE A 167 5.95 11.08 -7.39
CA ILE A 167 6.00 12.08 -6.34
C ILE A 167 5.00 13.19 -6.68
N LYS A 168 4.05 13.44 -5.79
CA LYS A 168 2.99 14.43 -5.97
C LYS A 168 3.28 15.68 -5.14
N SER A 169 3.13 16.85 -5.77
CA SER A 169 3.25 18.13 -5.09
C SER A 169 2.03 18.44 -4.24
N LEU A 170 2.20 19.36 -3.28
CA LEU A 170 1.05 20.02 -2.67
C LEU A 170 0.19 20.68 -3.73
N GLN A 171 -1.13 20.62 -3.53
CA GLN A 171 -2.08 21.34 -4.36
C GLN A 171 -1.82 22.84 -4.22
N LYS A 172 -1.60 23.51 -5.35
CA LYS A 172 -1.46 24.96 -5.41
C LYS A 172 -2.84 25.58 -5.25
N LYS A 173 -3.04 26.32 -4.16
CA LYS A 173 -4.24 27.10 -3.91
C LYS A 173 -3.95 28.55 -4.27
N GLU A 174 -4.84 29.17 -5.03
CA GLU A 174 -4.77 30.61 -5.30
C GLU A 174 -4.82 31.37 -3.98
N THR A 175 -3.84 32.24 -3.80
CA THR A 175 -3.78 33.14 -2.65
C THR A 175 -4.87 34.23 -2.76
N PRO A 176 -5.31 34.81 -1.63
CA PRO A 176 -6.28 35.90 -1.66
C PRO A 176 -5.82 37.09 -2.52
N LEU A 177 -4.51 37.39 -2.51
CA LEU A 177 -3.90 38.47 -3.28
C LEU A 177 -3.94 38.20 -4.80
N GLU A 178 -3.63 36.97 -5.23
CA GLU A 178 -3.71 36.59 -6.64
C GLU A 178 -5.15 36.68 -7.18
N ARG A 179 -6.14 36.29 -6.36
CA ARG A 179 -7.56 36.45 -6.72
C ARG A 179 -7.96 37.91 -6.86
N GLN A 180 -7.49 38.78 -5.96
CA GLN A 180 -7.75 40.22 -6.02
C GLN A 180 -7.10 40.88 -7.24
N ALA A 181 -5.95 40.37 -7.69
CA ALA A 181 -5.25 40.83 -8.88
C ALA A 181 -5.81 40.24 -10.20
N GLY A 182 -6.85 39.41 -10.15
CA GLY A 182 -7.39 38.73 -11.34
C GLY A 182 -6.43 37.71 -11.98
N ILE A 183 -5.38 37.32 -11.26
CA ILE A 183 -4.39 36.34 -11.74
C ILE A 183 -4.98 34.94 -11.53
N SER A 184 -5.46 34.31 -12.60
CA SER A 184 -5.91 32.92 -12.55
C SER A 184 -4.72 31.97 -12.66
N GLN A 185 -4.50 31.15 -11.62
CA GLN A 185 -3.54 30.05 -11.69
C GLN A 185 -4.23 28.78 -12.18
N SER A 186 -3.78 28.33 -13.35
CA SER A 186 -4.27 27.09 -13.95
C SER A 186 -3.55 25.86 -13.41
N THR A 187 -2.32 25.99 -12.89
CA THR A 187 -1.59 24.88 -12.28
C THR A 187 -2.25 24.41 -10.98
N VAL A 188 -2.60 23.13 -10.90
CA VAL A 188 -3.15 22.50 -9.69
C VAL A 188 -2.06 21.84 -8.88
N MET A 189 -1.20 21.02 -9.50
CA MET A 189 -0.10 20.31 -8.85
C MET A 189 0.89 19.80 -9.90
N HIS A 190 2.01 19.25 -9.43
CA HIS A 190 3.01 18.61 -10.26
C HIS A 190 3.16 17.14 -9.86
N LEU A 191 3.43 16.30 -10.86
CA LEU A 191 3.69 14.89 -10.69
C LEU A 191 5.07 14.59 -11.29
N ALA A 192 5.98 14.07 -10.47
CA ALA A 192 7.29 13.59 -10.93
C ALA A 192 7.27 12.06 -10.93
N VAL A 193 7.63 11.42 -12.04
CA VAL A 193 7.56 9.95 -12.18
C VAL A 193 8.96 9.39 -12.39
N PHE A 194 9.27 8.27 -11.73
CA PHE A 194 10.59 7.66 -11.69
C PHE A 194 10.51 6.14 -11.87
N HIS A 195 11.54 5.57 -12.49
CA HIS A 195 11.89 4.17 -12.33
C HIS A 195 12.77 4.00 -11.08
N VAL A 196 12.60 2.88 -10.36
CA VAL A 196 13.28 2.65 -9.07
C VAL A 196 14.75 2.25 -9.25
N PHE A 197 15.03 1.21 -10.05
CA PHE A 197 16.36 0.59 -10.16
C PHE A 197 16.81 0.44 -11.63
N PRO A 198 17.94 1.07 -12.03
CA PRO A 198 18.57 2.21 -11.35
C PRO A 198 17.58 3.38 -11.25
N LEU A 199 17.81 4.30 -10.31
CA LEU A 199 16.91 5.44 -10.13
C LEU A 199 16.99 6.35 -11.38
N GLN A 200 15.88 6.46 -12.10
CA GLN A 200 15.79 7.25 -13.33
C GLN A 200 14.53 8.09 -13.35
N ILE A 201 14.65 9.35 -13.77
CA ILE A 201 13.50 10.22 -13.97
C ILE A 201 12.83 9.89 -15.31
N VAL A 202 11.52 9.64 -15.28
CA VAL A 202 10.68 9.60 -16.50
C VAL A 202 10.37 11.03 -16.93
N GLY A 203 9.89 11.84 -15.99
CA GLY A 203 9.71 13.28 -16.17
C GLY A 203 8.84 13.91 -15.10
N ILE A 204 8.70 15.23 -15.17
CA ILE A 204 7.77 16.01 -14.36
C ILE A 204 6.74 16.63 -15.28
N LEU A 205 5.46 16.39 -14.97
CA LEU A 205 4.31 16.99 -15.64
C LEU A 205 3.56 17.93 -14.70
N GLU A 206 2.94 18.93 -15.32
CA GLU A 206 2.02 19.84 -14.66
C GLU A 206 0.57 19.34 -14.83
N ILE A 207 -0.16 19.22 -13.72
CA ILE A 207 -1.62 19.02 -13.75
C ILE A 207 -2.27 20.40 -13.80
N ASN A 208 -2.91 20.71 -14.93
CA ASN A 208 -3.41 22.04 -15.24
C ASN A 208 -4.92 22.04 -15.50
N LYS A 209 -5.63 23.02 -14.91
CA LYS A 209 -7.09 23.21 -15.05
C LYS A 209 -7.55 23.48 -16.48
N LYS A 210 -6.71 24.06 -17.33
CA LYS A 210 -7.03 24.30 -18.75
C LYS A 210 -7.05 23.00 -19.56
N VAL A 211 -6.22 22.04 -19.17
CA VAL A 211 -6.09 20.74 -19.83
C VAL A 211 -7.13 19.77 -19.28
N PHE A 212 -7.15 19.58 -17.96
CA PHE A 212 -7.98 18.55 -17.33
C PHE A 212 -9.34 19.07 -16.84
N GLY A 213 -9.55 20.39 -16.80
CA GLY A 213 -10.78 21.03 -16.33
C GLY A 213 -10.64 21.73 -14.97
N SER A 214 -11.49 22.72 -14.70
CA SER A 214 -11.42 23.56 -13.50
C SER A 214 -11.72 22.82 -12.20
N GLY A 215 -12.42 21.68 -12.27
CA GLY A 215 -12.84 20.89 -11.11
C GLY A 215 -11.78 19.94 -10.57
N VAL A 216 -10.55 19.90 -11.08
CA VAL A 216 -9.54 18.92 -10.64
C VAL A 216 -9.20 19.10 -9.17
N THR A 217 -9.31 18.01 -8.41
CA THR A 217 -9.02 17.97 -6.97
C THR A 217 -7.78 17.14 -6.65
N ASP A 218 -7.56 16.04 -7.36
CA ASP A 218 -6.43 15.14 -7.10
C ASP A 218 -6.02 14.33 -8.33
N VAL A 219 -4.83 13.75 -8.27
CA VAL A 219 -4.32 12.81 -9.28
C VAL A 219 -3.65 11.60 -8.63
N VAL A 220 -3.83 10.44 -9.24
CA VAL A 220 -3.15 9.18 -8.92
C VAL A 220 -2.68 8.55 -10.23
N LEU A 221 -1.49 7.96 -10.22
CA LEU A 221 -0.98 7.17 -11.33
C LEU A 221 -0.95 5.70 -10.90
N SER A 222 -1.52 4.81 -11.69
CA SER A 222 -1.53 3.37 -11.40
C SER A 222 -1.53 2.56 -12.68
N GLN A 223 -0.57 1.65 -12.81
CA GLN A 223 -0.36 0.80 -13.98
C GLN A 223 -0.43 1.57 -15.31
N GLY A 224 0.23 2.73 -15.39
CA GLY A 224 0.24 3.56 -16.59
C GLY A 224 -1.07 4.31 -16.87
N VAL A 225 -2.02 4.30 -15.94
CA VAL A 225 -3.27 5.07 -16.02
C VAL A 225 -3.21 6.26 -15.08
N LEU A 226 -3.35 7.47 -15.63
CA LEU A 226 -3.47 8.70 -14.87
C LEU A 226 -4.96 8.93 -14.52
N ALA A 227 -5.31 8.69 -13.26
CA ALA A 227 -6.65 8.93 -12.73
C ALA A 227 -6.74 10.34 -12.16
N VAL A 228 -7.60 11.17 -12.74
CA VAL A 228 -7.83 12.56 -12.33
C VAL A 228 -9.19 12.68 -11.66
N SER A 229 -9.18 13.06 -10.39
CA SER A 229 -10.38 13.25 -9.57
C SER A 229 -10.90 14.68 -9.70
N HIS A 230 -12.22 14.82 -9.71
CA HIS A 230 -12.91 16.09 -9.85
C HIS A 230 -13.88 16.40 -8.70
N SER A 231 -14.09 17.68 -8.43
CA SER A 231 -14.98 18.21 -7.40
C SER A 231 -16.45 17.89 -7.62
N ASN A 232 -16.84 17.64 -8.87
CA ASN A 232 -18.16 17.13 -9.25
C ASN A 232 -18.34 15.64 -8.96
N LYS A 233 -17.41 15.02 -8.21
CA LYS A 233 -17.43 13.59 -7.87
C LYS A 233 -17.26 12.68 -9.08
N SER A 234 -16.56 13.12 -10.14
CA SER A 234 -16.15 12.23 -11.23
C SER A 234 -14.64 11.97 -11.21
N VAL A 235 -14.26 10.82 -11.74
CA VAL A 235 -12.87 10.44 -12.00
C VAL A 235 -12.73 10.17 -13.49
N LYS A 236 -11.74 10.80 -14.12
CA LYS A 236 -11.39 10.62 -15.53
C LYS A 236 -10.05 9.91 -15.65
N LEU A 237 -9.98 8.90 -16.51
CA LEU A 237 -8.78 8.11 -16.73
C LEU A 237 -8.14 8.48 -18.06
N TYR A 238 -6.82 8.66 -18.03
CA TYR A 238 -6.01 8.97 -19.20
C TYR A 238 -4.86 7.97 -19.30
N SER A 239 -4.46 7.62 -20.51
CA SER A 239 -3.24 6.84 -20.73
C SER A 239 -2.02 7.72 -20.43
N PHE A 240 -1.16 7.27 -19.52
CA PHE A 240 0.08 7.97 -19.22
C PHE A 240 1.09 7.84 -20.37
N GLU A 241 1.05 6.75 -21.14
CA GLU A 241 1.88 6.57 -22.33
C GLU A 241 1.63 7.65 -23.38
N HIS A 242 0.38 8.11 -23.54
CA HIS A 242 0.03 9.20 -24.47
C HIS A 242 0.58 10.57 -24.02
N ILE A 243 1.00 10.69 -22.76
CA ILE A 243 1.49 11.93 -22.16
C ILE A 243 3.03 12.01 -22.22
N ILE A 244 3.73 10.88 -22.17
CA ILE A 244 5.20 10.86 -22.11
C ILE A 244 5.80 11.03 -23.51
N GLN A 245 6.56 12.12 -23.71
CA GLN A 245 7.22 12.40 -25.01
C GLN A 245 8.72 12.70 -24.90
N LYS A 246 9.21 13.16 -23.74
CA LYS A 246 10.62 13.58 -23.57
C LYS A 246 11.23 12.96 -22.33
N LYS A 247 12.37 12.30 -22.49
CA LYS A 247 13.16 11.72 -21.39
C LYS A 247 14.15 12.75 -20.85
N LEU A 248 14.25 12.83 -19.52
CA LEU A 248 15.37 13.47 -18.83
C LEU A 248 16.30 12.40 -18.29
N THR A 249 17.54 12.77 -17.97
CA THR A 249 18.49 11.86 -17.32
C THR A 249 19.07 12.55 -16.11
N LEU A 250 18.98 11.90 -14.95
CA LEU A 250 19.55 12.43 -13.70
C LEU A 250 21.08 12.54 -13.83
N GLY A 251 21.66 13.60 -13.26
CA GLY A 251 23.10 13.83 -13.29
C GLY A 251 23.65 14.30 -14.63
N GLN A 252 22.80 14.54 -15.65
CA GLN A 252 23.20 15.08 -16.95
C GLN A 252 22.79 16.55 -17.10
N GLN A 253 23.49 17.28 -17.95
CA GLN A 253 23.13 18.66 -18.29
C GLN A 253 21.87 18.71 -19.14
N SER A 254 21.03 19.73 -18.95
CA SER A 254 19.81 19.92 -19.73
C SER A 254 19.69 21.34 -20.27
N ALA A 255 19.27 21.48 -21.53
CA ALA A 255 18.94 22.77 -22.13
C ALA A 255 17.76 23.46 -21.40
N LEU A 256 16.85 22.68 -20.80
CA LEU A 256 15.74 23.22 -19.98
C LEU A 256 16.24 23.88 -18.68
N LEU A 257 17.49 23.62 -18.31
CA LEU A 257 18.17 24.23 -17.17
C LEU A 257 19.39 25.05 -17.61
N GLU A 258 19.45 25.55 -18.85
CA GLU A 258 20.60 26.35 -19.32
C GLU A 258 21.95 25.64 -19.14
N GLY A 259 21.99 24.34 -19.39
CA GLY A 259 23.20 23.51 -19.25
C GLY A 259 23.54 23.10 -17.82
N LYS A 260 22.66 23.35 -16.84
CA LYS A 260 22.82 22.83 -15.47
C LYS A 260 22.38 21.37 -15.36
N THR A 261 22.89 20.71 -14.32
CA THR A 261 22.66 19.29 -14.05
C THR A 261 21.26 19.02 -13.51
N VAL A 262 20.57 18.06 -14.11
CA VAL A 262 19.23 17.62 -13.69
C VAL A 262 19.31 16.87 -12.36
N GLY A 263 18.56 17.35 -11.37
CA GLY A 263 18.49 16.75 -10.04
C GLY A 263 19.51 17.30 -9.03
N ASP A 264 20.34 18.27 -9.42
CA ASP A 264 21.28 18.93 -8.52
C ASP A 264 20.70 20.23 -7.93
N ALA A 265 21.01 20.49 -6.67
CA ALA A 265 20.71 21.78 -6.05
C ALA A 265 21.62 22.88 -6.63
N PRO A 266 21.11 24.12 -6.81
CA PRO A 266 19.76 24.60 -6.43
C PRO A 266 18.70 24.44 -7.53
N PHE A 267 19.00 23.80 -8.65
CA PHE A 267 18.15 23.85 -9.86
C PHE A 267 17.03 22.80 -9.86
N GLY A 268 17.33 21.60 -9.37
CA GLY A 268 16.40 20.48 -9.30
C GLY A 268 16.10 19.86 -10.66
N ILE A 269 14.88 19.34 -10.84
CA ILE A 269 14.41 18.74 -12.09
C ILE A 269 13.39 19.68 -12.74
N PRO A 270 13.55 20.06 -14.03
CA PRO A 270 12.61 20.93 -14.69
C PRO A 270 11.33 20.18 -15.07
N VAL A 271 10.22 20.91 -15.17
CA VAL A 271 8.99 20.40 -15.80
C VAL A 271 9.26 20.21 -17.29
N ASN A 272 9.36 18.97 -17.74
CA ASN A 272 9.73 18.62 -19.11
C ASN A 272 8.59 17.99 -19.91
N ILE A 273 7.56 17.50 -19.24
CA ILE A 273 6.37 16.93 -19.88
C ILE A 273 5.33 18.04 -19.99
N GLN A 274 5.02 18.40 -21.23
CA GLN A 274 4.00 19.37 -21.58
C GLN A 274 2.79 18.65 -22.13
N ILE A 275 1.60 18.99 -21.64
CA ILE A 275 0.33 18.44 -22.10
C ILE A 275 -0.42 19.59 -22.77
N PRO A 276 -0.21 19.83 -24.08
CA PRO A 276 -0.77 21.00 -24.75
C PRO A 276 -2.30 20.90 -24.86
N ASP A 277 -2.80 19.70 -25.14
CA ASP A 277 -4.21 19.40 -25.31
C ASP A 277 -4.62 18.26 -24.36
N CYS A 278 -5.88 18.26 -23.95
CA CYS A 278 -6.42 17.20 -23.10
C CYS A 278 -6.30 15.84 -23.81
N PRO A 279 -5.58 14.86 -23.24
CA PRO A 279 -5.50 13.53 -23.84
C PRO A 279 -6.89 12.88 -23.92
N PRO A 280 -7.09 11.91 -24.83
CA PRO A 280 -8.34 11.18 -24.89
C PRO A 280 -8.70 10.59 -23.52
N VAL A 281 -9.91 10.89 -23.06
CA VAL A 281 -10.46 10.27 -21.85
C VAL A 281 -10.73 8.81 -22.19
N LEU A 282 -9.98 7.90 -21.59
CA LEU A 282 -10.19 6.47 -21.77
C LEU A 282 -11.50 6.02 -21.12
N PHE A 283 -11.84 6.66 -20.00
CA PHE A 283 -12.97 6.28 -19.16
C PHE A 283 -13.34 7.40 -18.18
N GLU A 284 -14.64 7.56 -17.89
CA GLU A 284 -15.16 8.48 -16.88
C GLU A 284 -16.21 7.78 -16.00
N VAL A 285 -16.11 7.97 -14.69
CA VAL A 285 -17.07 7.44 -13.71
C VAL A 285 -17.46 8.49 -12.69
N SER A 286 -18.74 8.49 -12.30
CA SER A 286 -19.23 9.28 -11.16
C SER A 286 -19.20 8.45 -9.87
N CYS A 287 -18.49 8.90 -8.84
CA CYS A 287 -18.22 8.17 -7.61
C CYS A 287 -18.19 9.09 -6.37
N SER A 288 -18.70 8.65 -5.23
CA SER A 288 -18.50 9.40 -3.98
C SER A 288 -17.04 9.35 -3.54
N ASN A 289 -16.45 10.52 -3.24
CA ASN A 289 -15.18 10.72 -2.52
C ASN A 289 -14.05 9.72 -2.82
N ASN A 290 -13.27 9.94 -3.88
CA ASN A 290 -12.04 9.18 -4.20
C ASN A 290 -12.20 7.64 -4.22
N GLY A 291 -13.42 7.13 -4.33
CA GLY A 291 -13.72 5.71 -4.14
C GLY A 291 -13.51 4.86 -5.39
N VAL A 292 -12.67 5.27 -6.34
CA VAL A 292 -12.42 4.50 -7.57
C VAL A 292 -11.10 3.77 -7.45
N GLN A 293 -11.17 2.44 -7.46
CA GLN A 293 -10.01 1.56 -7.58
C GLN A 293 -10.12 0.81 -8.90
N ILE A 294 -9.02 0.73 -9.66
CA ILE A 294 -8.96 0.03 -10.93
C ILE A 294 -7.94 -1.10 -10.79
N GLY A 295 -8.34 -2.32 -11.14
CA GLY A 295 -7.48 -3.48 -11.04
C GLY A 295 -8.14 -4.78 -11.49
N GLY A 296 -7.37 -5.87 -11.49
CA GLY A 296 -7.80 -7.20 -11.94
C GLY A 296 -7.67 -7.42 -13.45
N PHE A 297 -7.68 -8.68 -13.88
CA PHE A 297 -7.78 -9.06 -15.29
C PHE A 297 -9.01 -9.98 -15.49
N PRO A 298 -9.98 -9.63 -16.36
CA PRO A 298 -10.06 -8.40 -17.15
C PRO A 298 -10.18 -7.15 -16.25
N TRP A 299 -9.88 -5.96 -16.78
CA TRP A 299 -9.82 -4.74 -15.97
C TRP A 299 -11.19 -4.41 -15.38
N HIS A 300 -11.29 -4.34 -14.06
CA HIS A 300 -12.50 -3.90 -13.35
C HIS A 300 -12.24 -2.56 -12.66
N TYR A 301 -13.29 -1.76 -12.51
CA TYR A 301 -13.28 -0.62 -11.60
C TYR A 301 -14.29 -0.83 -10.48
N ILE A 302 -13.87 -0.54 -9.26
CA ILE A 302 -14.71 -0.52 -8.07
C ILE A 302 -15.04 0.93 -7.79
N TYR A 303 -16.32 1.27 -7.64
CA TYR A 303 -16.72 2.62 -7.24
C TYR A 303 -17.84 2.61 -6.19
N THR A 304 -17.85 3.65 -5.36
CA THR A 304 -18.95 3.89 -4.42
C THR A 304 -19.95 4.87 -5.07
N PRO A 305 -21.23 4.50 -5.23
CA PRO A 305 -22.22 5.38 -5.83
C PRO A 305 -22.43 6.70 -5.06
N PRO A 306 -22.74 7.82 -5.74
CA PRO A 306 -22.82 9.14 -5.11
C PRO A 306 -24.00 9.35 -4.15
N HIS A 307 -24.91 8.38 -3.99
CA HIS A 307 -26.17 8.55 -3.26
C HIS A 307 -26.03 8.22 -1.77
N LYS A 308 -26.60 9.07 -0.89
CA LYS A 308 -26.48 8.97 0.59
C LYS A 308 -26.98 7.65 1.17
N THR A 309 -27.89 6.97 0.48
CA THR A 309 -28.50 5.69 0.89
C THR A 309 -27.62 4.47 0.61
N HIS A 310 -26.50 4.62 -0.11
CA HIS A 310 -25.58 3.55 -0.49
C HIS A 310 -24.19 3.70 0.15
N ARG A 311 -24.10 4.43 1.27
CA ARG A 311 -22.86 4.54 2.05
C ARG A 311 -22.46 3.13 2.52
N GLY A 312 -21.29 2.65 2.10
CA GLY A 312 -20.81 1.28 2.36
C GLY A 312 -21.13 0.25 1.26
N THR A 313 -21.74 0.65 0.15
CA THR A 313 -21.96 -0.23 -1.02
C THR A 313 -20.91 0.02 -2.10
N HIS A 314 -20.20 -1.02 -2.54
CA HIS A 314 -19.22 -0.97 -3.63
C HIS A 314 -19.76 -1.66 -4.88
N HIS A 315 -19.62 -1.03 -6.03
CA HIS A 315 -19.99 -1.60 -7.32
C HIS A 315 -18.72 -1.99 -8.06
N ILE A 316 -18.65 -3.23 -8.54
CA ILE A 316 -17.58 -3.73 -9.41
C ILE A 316 -18.14 -3.76 -10.83
N CYS A 317 -17.47 -3.11 -11.77
CA CYS A 317 -17.90 -3.03 -13.16
C CYS A 317 -16.74 -3.39 -14.10
N SER A 318 -17.05 -4.05 -15.21
CA SER A 318 -16.11 -4.25 -16.31
C SER A 318 -15.78 -2.90 -16.98
N LEU A 319 -14.50 -2.65 -17.27
CA LEU A 319 -14.07 -1.52 -18.09
C LEU A 319 -14.49 -1.63 -19.56
N GLN A 320 -14.76 -2.85 -20.05
CA GLN A 320 -15.03 -3.08 -21.48
C GLN A 320 -16.45 -2.67 -21.91
N ASP A 321 -17.42 -2.82 -21.02
CA ASP A 321 -18.85 -2.77 -21.37
C ASP A 321 -19.71 -2.11 -20.29
N HIS A 322 -19.09 -1.51 -19.25
CA HIS A 322 -19.77 -0.86 -18.12
C HIS A 322 -20.79 -1.77 -17.41
N SER A 323 -20.71 -3.08 -17.66
CA SER A 323 -21.64 -4.06 -17.12
C SER A 323 -21.21 -4.41 -15.69
N MET A 324 -22.19 -4.50 -14.81
CA MET A 324 -22.00 -5.22 -13.56
C MET A 324 -21.80 -6.69 -13.95
N PRO A 325 -20.80 -7.41 -13.38
CA PRO A 325 -20.79 -8.86 -13.48
C PRO A 325 -22.15 -9.34 -12.99
N THR A 326 -22.93 -9.98 -13.87
CA THR A 326 -24.20 -10.55 -13.49
C THR A 326 -23.93 -11.53 -12.34
N PRO A 327 -24.50 -11.34 -11.14
CA PRO A 327 -24.37 -12.35 -10.11
C PRO A 327 -24.94 -13.64 -10.68
N GLU A 328 -24.20 -14.75 -10.57
CA GLU A 328 -24.78 -16.07 -10.85
C GLU A 328 -26.04 -16.21 -10.00
N VAL A 329 -27.19 -16.12 -10.67
CA VAL A 329 -28.47 -16.34 -10.03
C VAL A 329 -28.58 -17.83 -9.80
N THR A 330 -28.30 -18.27 -8.57
CA THR A 330 -28.66 -19.63 -8.17
C THR A 330 -30.19 -19.70 -8.07
N VAL A 331 -30.81 -20.27 -9.11
CA VAL A 331 -32.24 -20.58 -9.14
C VAL A 331 -32.43 -21.90 -8.41
N THR A 332 -33.22 -21.91 -7.34
CA THR A 332 -33.66 -23.18 -6.74
C THR A 332 -34.63 -23.87 -7.72
N SER A 333 -34.79 -25.19 -7.63
CA SER A 333 -35.70 -26.00 -8.47
C SER A 333 -37.18 -25.60 -8.45
N SER A 334 -37.54 -24.53 -7.74
CA SER A 334 -38.87 -23.91 -7.69
C SER A 334 -38.99 -22.59 -8.50
N GLY A 335 -37.93 -22.15 -9.19
CA GLY A 335 -37.94 -20.94 -10.03
C GLY A 335 -37.90 -19.61 -9.27
N ARG A 336 -37.60 -19.62 -7.95
CA ARG A 336 -37.46 -18.39 -7.16
C ARG A 336 -36.04 -17.83 -7.23
N THR A 337 -35.94 -16.57 -7.66
CA THR A 337 -34.71 -15.76 -7.60
C THR A 337 -34.41 -15.39 -6.15
N VAL A 338 -33.35 -15.96 -5.57
CA VAL A 338 -32.88 -15.58 -4.23
C VAL A 338 -32.05 -14.29 -4.35
N LYS A 339 -32.67 -13.13 -4.08
CA LYS A 339 -31.88 -11.92 -3.76
C LYS A 339 -31.22 -12.17 -2.41
N ARG A 340 -29.90 -12.44 -2.40
CA ARG A 340 -29.12 -12.52 -1.17
C ARG A 340 -29.19 -11.15 -0.48
N ARG A 341 -30.07 -11.02 0.53
CA ARG A 341 -30.01 -9.89 1.46
C ARG A 341 -28.69 -10.05 2.20
N PHE A 342 -27.75 -9.13 1.99
CA PHE A 342 -26.71 -8.88 2.98
C PHE A 342 -27.46 -8.62 4.29
N HIS A 343 -27.21 -9.44 5.31
CA HIS A 343 -27.64 -9.09 6.65
C HIS A 343 -26.88 -7.80 6.97
N GLN A 344 -27.63 -6.72 7.01
CA GLN A 344 -27.28 -5.51 7.73
C GLN A 344 -26.91 -6.00 9.13
N LEU A 345 -25.61 -5.94 9.45
CA LEU A 345 -25.14 -6.21 10.80
C LEU A 345 -25.70 -5.06 11.63
N ASP A 346 -26.76 -5.34 12.38
CA ASP A 346 -27.17 -4.50 13.48
C ASP A 346 -26.01 -4.50 14.47
N ASP A 347 -25.44 -3.31 14.75
CA ASP A 347 -24.47 -3.10 15.81
C ASP A 347 -25.18 -3.33 17.15
N ASP A 348 -25.30 -4.59 17.55
CA ASP A 348 -25.73 -5.01 18.88
C ASP A 348 -24.50 -4.93 19.80
N PRO A 349 -24.44 -4.00 20.77
CA PRO A 349 -23.27 -3.79 21.62
C PRO A 349 -22.92 -4.99 22.52
N GLY A 350 -23.74 -6.05 22.55
CA GLY A 350 -23.45 -7.31 23.24
C GLY A 350 -22.87 -8.43 22.36
N GLN A 351 -22.56 -8.18 21.09
CA GLN A 351 -22.02 -9.20 20.16
C GLN A 351 -20.55 -8.94 19.80
N GLU A 352 -19.80 -10.01 19.49
CA GLU A 352 -18.40 -9.90 19.03
C GLU A 352 -18.32 -8.96 17.83
N ALA A 353 -17.60 -7.84 17.98
CA ALA A 353 -17.50 -6.84 16.94
C ALA A 353 -16.30 -7.11 16.02
N PHE A 354 -16.58 -7.15 14.72
CA PHE A 354 -15.59 -7.28 13.66
C PHE A 354 -14.79 -5.98 13.52
N ARG A 355 -13.46 -6.06 13.48
CA ARG A 355 -12.59 -4.86 13.46
C ARG A 355 -11.76 -4.72 12.20
N VAL A 356 -11.01 -5.76 11.86
CA VAL A 356 -10.00 -5.71 10.78
C VAL A 356 -10.00 -7.05 10.07
N VAL A 357 -9.91 -7.03 8.73
CA VAL A 357 -9.53 -8.20 7.94
C VAL A 357 -8.23 -7.90 7.25
N GLU A 358 -7.31 -8.82 7.38
CA GLU A 358 -6.05 -8.82 6.68
C GLU A 358 -5.91 -10.13 5.91
N TYR A 359 -5.48 -10.02 4.66
CA TYR A 359 -5.16 -11.17 3.83
C TYR A 359 -3.65 -11.37 3.82
N GLU A 360 -3.21 -12.53 4.32
CA GLU A 360 -1.82 -12.96 4.19
C GLU A 360 -1.76 -13.88 2.96
N ASP A 361 -1.23 -13.32 1.87
CA ASP A 361 -1.27 -13.89 0.54
C ASP A 361 -0.30 -15.06 0.36
N GLU A 362 0.79 -15.08 1.12
CA GLU A 362 1.82 -16.10 1.04
C GLU A 362 1.37 -17.42 1.70
N LEU A 363 0.56 -17.35 2.75
CA LEU A 363 0.02 -18.48 3.49
C LEU A 363 -1.40 -18.86 3.06
N ASP A 364 -2.04 -18.07 2.19
CA ASP A 364 -3.44 -18.23 1.75
C ASP A 364 -4.41 -18.25 2.97
N LEU A 365 -4.23 -17.28 3.86
CA LEU A 365 -4.98 -17.14 5.12
C LEU A 365 -5.67 -15.78 5.23
N LEU A 366 -6.87 -15.79 5.79
CA LEU A 366 -7.60 -14.59 6.19
C LEU A 366 -7.49 -14.43 7.70
N ALA A 367 -6.86 -13.35 8.15
CA ALA A 367 -6.82 -12.96 9.55
C ALA A 367 -7.96 -11.96 9.82
N VAL A 368 -8.87 -12.33 10.71
CA VAL A 368 -10.01 -11.52 11.12
C VAL A 368 -9.83 -11.14 12.58
N VAL A 369 -9.87 -9.86 12.91
CA VAL A 369 -9.81 -9.42 14.31
C VAL A 369 -11.21 -9.18 14.85
N MET A 370 -11.49 -9.83 15.98
CA MET A 370 -12.73 -9.73 16.73
C MET A 370 -12.42 -9.20 18.13
N THR A 371 -13.37 -8.45 18.71
CA THR A 371 -13.31 -8.04 20.13
C THR A 371 -14.52 -8.58 20.87
N ASP A 372 -14.30 -9.10 22.07
CA ASP A 372 -15.37 -9.60 22.93
C ASP A 372 -16.23 -8.41 23.40
N GLY A 373 -17.50 -8.33 22.98
CA GLY A 373 -18.41 -7.20 23.28
C GLY A 373 -18.95 -7.15 24.72
N VAL A 374 -18.26 -7.75 25.68
CA VAL A 374 -18.79 -7.95 27.04
C VAL A 374 -18.30 -6.87 28.02
N GLU A 375 -17.24 -6.11 27.70
CA GLU A 375 -16.69 -5.06 28.56
C GLU A 375 -16.19 -3.86 27.72
N GLU A 376 -16.19 -2.65 28.29
CA GLU A 376 -15.74 -1.39 27.64
C GLU A 376 -14.28 -1.47 27.10
N GLU A 377 -13.51 -2.49 27.51
CA GLU A 377 -12.19 -2.84 26.98
C GLU A 377 -12.15 -4.31 26.53
N GLY A 378 -12.83 -4.63 25.43
CA GLY A 378 -12.86 -5.99 24.87
C GLY A 378 -11.47 -6.54 24.55
N ARG A 379 -11.15 -7.74 25.05
CA ARG A 379 -9.97 -8.48 24.61
C ARG A 379 -10.09 -8.79 23.12
N ALA A 380 -9.02 -8.52 22.38
CA ALA A 380 -8.99 -8.77 20.95
C ALA A 380 -8.43 -10.15 20.65
N HIS A 381 -9.03 -10.80 19.65
CA HIS A 381 -8.60 -12.10 19.17
C HIS A 381 -8.50 -12.08 17.65
N VAL A 382 -7.43 -12.69 17.13
CA VAL A 382 -7.23 -12.91 15.69
C VAL A 382 -7.72 -14.31 15.34
N LEU A 383 -8.71 -14.37 14.47
CA LEU A 383 -9.25 -15.59 13.88
C LEU A 383 -8.59 -15.81 12.53
N LEU A 384 -7.89 -16.93 12.36
CA LEU A 384 -7.31 -17.34 11.09
C LEU A 384 -8.27 -18.28 10.38
N HIS A 385 -8.71 -17.87 9.19
CA HIS A 385 -9.59 -18.62 8.31
C HIS A 385 -8.83 -19.12 7.09
N ASP A 386 -9.21 -20.30 6.61
CA ASP A 386 -8.83 -20.78 5.29
C ASP A 386 -9.44 -19.87 4.23
N ASN A 387 -8.63 -19.27 3.37
CA ASN A 387 -9.10 -18.30 2.39
C ASN A 387 -10.14 -18.89 1.41
N GLN A 388 -9.96 -20.15 1.01
CA GLN A 388 -10.82 -20.79 0.01
C GLN A 388 -12.16 -21.26 0.56
N THR A 389 -12.18 -21.78 1.80
CA THR A 389 -13.38 -22.39 2.39
C THR A 389 -14.05 -21.51 3.45
N GLY A 390 -13.37 -20.46 3.92
CA GLY A 390 -13.81 -19.61 5.03
C GLY A 390 -13.81 -20.31 6.40
N ARG A 391 -13.36 -21.57 6.47
CA ARG A 391 -13.35 -22.35 7.70
C ARG A 391 -12.38 -21.73 8.70
N LEU A 392 -12.83 -21.54 9.94
CA LEU A 392 -11.96 -21.18 11.06
C LEU A 392 -10.93 -22.30 11.28
N LEU A 393 -9.66 -21.93 11.19
CA LEU A 393 -8.52 -22.82 11.41
C LEU A 393 -7.94 -22.64 12.81
N ARG A 394 -7.89 -21.40 13.30
CA ARG A 394 -7.21 -21.09 14.56
C ARG A 394 -7.72 -19.78 15.16
N LYS A 395 -7.82 -19.72 16.49
CA LYS A 395 -8.01 -18.48 17.28
C LYS A 395 -6.69 -18.14 17.98
N ILE A 396 -6.33 -16.86 18.01
CA ILE A 396 -5.14 -16.32 18.65
C ILE A 396 -5.58 -15.17 19.55
N ASP A 397 -5.36 -15.31 20.85
CA ASP A 397 -5.72 -14.26 21.80
C ASP A 397 -4.59 -13.23 21.87
N LEU A 398 -4.93 -11.95 21.66
CA LEU A 398 -3.98 -10.85 21.85
C LEU A 398 -3.96 -10.42 23.32
N VAL A 399 -2.81 -9.91 23.77
CA VAL A 399 -2.65 -9.44 25.17
C VAL A 399 -3.33 -8.08 25.34
N GLU A 400 -3.41 -7.29 24.27
CA GLU A 400 -3.88 -5.92 24.31
C GLU A 400 -5.40 -5.85 24.20
N SER A 401 -6.03 -5.04 25.05
CA SER A 401 -7.41 -4.61 24.84
C SER A 401 -7.49 -3.68 23.62
N TRP A 402 -8.58 -3.81 22.87
CA TRP A 402 -8.86 -2.96 21.71
C TRP A 402 -10.04 -2.05 22.04
N ASP A 403 -9.72 -0.84 22.47
CA ASP A 403 -10.70 0.22 22.67
C ASP A 403 -11.12 0.79 21.31
N GLU A 404 -12.41 0.74 21.03
CA GLU A 404 -13.00 1.13 19.75
C GLU A 404 -12.78 2.60 19.38
N THR A 405 -12.48 3.44 20.36
CA THR A 405 -12.24 4.87 20.16
C THR A 405 -10.84 5.15 19.60
N TYR A 406 -9.93 4.18 19.65
CA TYR A 406 -8.58 4.30 19.13
C TYR A 406 -8.42 3.72 17.74
N GLN A 407 -7.47 4.28 16.99
CA GLN A 407 -7.11 3.73 15.70
C GLN A 407 -6.18 2.53 15.90
N HIS A 408 -6.56 1.39 15.31
CA HIS A 408 -5.78 0.17 15.32
C HIS A 408 -5.39 -0.26 13.89
N GLN A 409 -4.19 -0.78 13.75
CA GLN A 409 -3.70 -1.46 12.56
C GLN A 409 -3.13 -2.82 12.99
N LEU A 410 -3.47 -3.86 12.25
CA LEU A 410 -2.91 -5.19 12.45
C LEU A 410 -2.26 -5.63 11.14
N PHE A 411 -1.05 -6.18 11.28
CA PHE A 411 -0.31 -6.82 10.22
C PHE A 411 -0.01 -8.26 10.62
N PHE A 412 -0.13 -9.18 9.68
CA PHE A 412 0.07 -10.60 9.81
C PHE A 412 0.99 -10.96 8.65
N ASP A 413 2.26 -11.15 8.97
CA ASP A 413 3.31 -11.51 8.02
C ASP A 413 3.92 -12.81 8.51
N LYS A 414 3.51 -13.92 7.88
CA LYS A 414 4.00 -15.26 8.16
C LYS A 414 3.87 -15.68 9.63
N ASP A 415 4.99 -15.67 10.35
CA ASP A 415 5.13 -16.07 11.76
C ASP A 415 5.03 -14.88 12.73
N THR A 416 4.68 -13.70 12.22
CA THR A 416 4.69 -12.43 12.95
C THR A 416 3.33 -11.76 12.88
N ILE A 417 2.81 -11.31 14.02
CA ILE A 417 1.72 -10.35 14.08
C ILE A 417 2.27 -9.04 14.64
N VAL A 418 1.98 -7.93 13.96
CA VAL A 418 2.32 -6.58 14.42
C VAL A 418 1.04 -5.81 14.62
N HIS A 419 0.79 -5.40 15.86
CA HIS A 419 -0.34 -4.55 16.23
C HIS A 419 0.18 -3.15 16.52
N ILE A 420 -0.35 -2.16 15.79
CA ILE A 420 -0.07 -0.75 16.03
C ILE A 420 -1.36 -0.07 16.48
N GLU A 421 -1.31 0.58 17.64
CA GLU A 421 -2.43 1.35 18.18
C GLU A 421 -2.03 2.81 18.35
N GLN A 422 -2.97 3.72 18.05
CA GLN A 422 -2.82 5.14 18.33
C GLN A 422 -3.73 5.53 19.49
N LYS A 423 -3.12 5.69 20.66
CA LYS A 423 -3.75 6.16 21.89
C LYS A 423 -3.54 7.67 22.01
N ASN A 424 -4.54 8.45 21.60
CA ASN A 424 -4.49 9.91 21.53
C ASN A 424 -3.33 10.40 20.62
N SER A 425 -2.31 11.01 21.21
CA SER A 425 -1.11 11.52 20.53
C SER A 425 0.08 10.55 20.54
N ASN A 426 -0.06 9.40 21.21
CA ASN A 426 0.98 8.39 21.32
C ASN A 426 0.63 7.16 20.48
N PHE A 427 1.65 6.55 19.92
CA PHE A 427 1.57 5.31 19.17
C PHE A 427 2.24 4.20 19.99
N CYS A 428 1.66 3.01 19.99
CA CYS A 428 2.27 1.82 20.55
C CYS A 428 2.32 0.74 19.49
N CYS A 429 3.44 0.03 19.41
CA CYS A 429 3.62 -1.13 18.54
C CYS A 429 3.89 -2.34 19.41
N HIS A 430 3.17 -3.42 19.16
CA HIS A 430 3.28 -4.70 19.83
C HIS A 430 3.56 -5.77 18.79
N VAL A 431 4.62 -6.56 19.00
CA VAL A 431 5.04 -7.62 18.08
C VAL A 431 4.85 -8.96 18.76
N TYR A 432 4.16 -9.84 18.06
CA TYR A 432 3.88 -11.21 18.45
C TYR A 432 4.59 -12.16 17.50
N LYS A 433 5.21 -13.21 18.04
CA LYS A 433 5.88 -14.24 17.25
C LYS A 433 5.34 -15.62 17.59
N LEU A 434 5.24 -16.46 16.56
CA LEU A 434 4.90 -17.87 16.74
C LEU A 434 6.02 -18.59 17.50
N ARG A 435 5.70 -19.13 18.68
CA ARG A 435 6.62 -19.91 19.52
C ARG A 435 6.03 -21.27 19.86
N THR A 436 6.90 -22.22 20.21
CA THR A 436 6.48 -23.51 20.78
C THR A 436 5.99 -23.29 22.20
N ILE A 437 4.83 -23.84 22.53
CA ILE A 437 4.36 -23.92 23.91
C ILE A 437 5.21 -25.01 24.59
N SER A 438 6.18 -24.61 25.42
CA SER A 438 6.84 -25.54 26.34
C SER A 438 5.81 -25.93 27.42
N LYS A 439 5.53 -27.23 27.53
CA LYS A 439 4.72 -27.79 28.63
C LYS A 439 5.44 -27.64 29.95
#